data_AF-A0A9D9L4S5-F1
#
_entry.id   AF-A0A9D9L4S5-F1
#
_cell.length_a   1.000
_cell.length_b   1.000
_cell.length_c   1.000
_cell.angle_alpha   90.00
_cell.angle_beta   90.00
_cell.angle_gamma   90.00
#
_symmetry.space_group_name_H-M   'P 1'
#
loop_
_entity.id
_entity.type
_entity.pdbx_description
1 polymer ?
#
loop_
_entity_poly.entity_id
_entity_poly.type
_entity_poly.pdbx_seq_one_letter_code
_entity_poly.pdbx_strand_id
1 'polypeptide(L)' 'MQHKITDLIEPDNGCEGFAEGEEPSVTLILDDGRKIKVYDKLAYQMGWDAGGSISDEDIEKYGK' A
#
# COMPACT_ATOMS: atom_id res chain seq x y z
N MET A 1 15.73 -4.96 -5.05
CA MET A 1 16.21 -4.44 -3.75
C MET A 1 15.05 -4.51 -2.75
N GLN A 2 15.28 -4.38 -1.44
CA GLN A 2 14.21 -4.22 -0.45
C GLN A 2 14.16 -2.77 0.02
N HIS A 3 12.95 -2.27 0.24
CA HIS A 3 12.66 -0.91 0.68
C HIS A 3 11.85 -0.95 1.97
N LYS A 4 12.20 -0.10 2.92
CA LYS A 4 11.48 0.00 4.18
C LYS A 4 10.24 0.87 3.97
N ILE A 5 9.10 0.39 4.44
CA ILE A 5 7.88 1.19 4.48
C ILE A 5 7.98 2.09 5.71
N THR A 6 8.01 3.39 5.47
CA THR A 6 8.10 4.42 6.50
C THR A 6 6.73 4.86 6.99
N ASP A 7 5.71 4.75 6.14
CA ASP A 7 4.34 5.12 6.44
C ASP A 7 3.35 4.41 5.51
N LEU A 8 2.09 4.34 5.92
CA LEU A 8 0.97 3.80 5.14
C LEU A 8 -0.21 4.76 5.24
N ILE A 9 -0.71 5.21 4.08
CA ILE A 9 -1.83 6.15 4.00
C ILE A 9 -3.05 5.41 3.48
N GLU A 10 -4.08 5.32 4.33
CA GLU A 10 -5.42 4.88 3.94
C GLU A 10 -6.17 6.01 3.23
N PRO A 11 -7.00 5.70 2.23
CA PRO A 11 -7.80 6.70 1.55
C PRO A 11 -8.97 7.10 2.45
N ASP A 12 -9.21 8.41 2.57
CA ASP A 12 -10.38 8.93 3.27
C ASP A 12 -11.58 8.95 2.32
N ASN A 13 -12.46 7.97 2.48
CA ASN A 13 -13.71 7.89 1.72
C ASN A 13 -14.93 8.44 2.47
N GLY A 14 -14.70 9.14 3.59
CA GLY A 14 -15.76 9.76 4.36
C GLY A 14 -16.85 8.79 4.83
N CYS A 15 -18.04 9.33 5.10
CA CYS A 15 -19.17 8.58 5.66
C CYS A 15 -19.80 7.58 4.67
N GLU A 16 -19.58 7.76 3.37
CA GLU A 16 -20.17 6.91 2.32
C GLU A 16 -19.39 5.60 2.14
N GLY A 17 -18.12 5.56 2.57
CA GLY A 17 -17.27 4.39 2.41
C GLY A 17 -16.92 4.10 0.95
N PHE A 18 -16.48 2.87 0.67
CA PHE A 18 -16.18 2.43 -0.71
C PHE A 18 -17.46 1.99 -1.42
N ALA A 19 -17.53 2.22 -2.73
CA ALA A 19 -18.65 1.74 -3.53
C ALA A 19 -18.74 0.21 -3.51
N GLU A 20 -19.93 -0.36 -3.72
CA GLU A 20 -20.10 -1.81 -3.81
C GLU A 20 -19.23 -2.39 -4.95
N GLY A 21 -18.33 -3.30 -4.59
CA GLY A 21 -17.38 -3.91 -5.52
C GLY A 21 -16.08 -3.12 -5.74
N GLU A 22 -15.90 -1.96 -5.11
CA GLU A 22 -14.64 -1.22 -5.13
C GLU A 22 -13.67 -1.82 -4.10
N GLU A 23 -12.50 -2.27 -4.57
CA GLU A 23 -11.45 -2.75 -3.67
C GLU A 23 -10.63 -1.57 -3.11
N PRO A 24 -10.57 -1.42 -1.77
CA PRO A 24 -9.79 -0.37 -1.12
C PRO A 24 -8.31 -0.49 -1.48
N SER A 25 -7.64 0.67 -1.52
CA SER A 25 -6.21 0.75 -1.83
C SER A 25 -5.51 1.72 -0.92
N VAL A 26 -4.32 1.35 -0.46
CA VAL A 26 -3.47 2.14 0.43
C VAL A 26 -2.24 2.63 -0.31
N THR A 27 -1.64 3.70 0.19
CA THR A 27 -0.38 4.23 -0.35
C THR A 27 0.75 3.95 0.63
N LEU A 28 1.73 3.14 0.22
CA LEU A 28 2.95 2.87 0.96
C LEU A 28 3.97 3.99 0.69
N ILE A 29 4.55 4.56 1.73
CA ILE A 29 5.65 5.53 1.63
C ILE A 29 6.97 4.82 1.93
N LEU A 30 7.86 4.77 0.97
CA LEU A 30 9.15 4.07 1.10
C LEU A 30 10.24 4.99 1.64
N ASP A 31 11.30 4.40 2.18
CA ASP A 31 12.46 5.09 2.76
C ASP A 31 13.25 5.94 1.77
N ASP A 32 13.16 5.63 0.48
CA ASP A 32 13.72 6.42 -0.62
C ASP A 32 12.77 7.52 -1.14
N GLY A 33 11.61 7.70 -0.51
CA GLY A 33 10.61 8.70 -0.85
C GLY A 33 9.63 8.29 -1.95
N ARG A 34 9.75 7.08 -2.52
CA ARG A 34 8.74 6.56 -3.46
C ARG A 34 7.40 6.34 -2.75
N LYS A 35 6.33 6.49 -3.52
CA LYS A 35 4.95 6.23 -3.09
C LYS A 35 4.35 5.16 -3.97
N ILE A 36 3.97 4.03 -3.40
CA ILE A 36 3.44 2.89 -4.14
C ILE A 36 2.00 2.65 -3.70
N LYS A 37 1.06 2.65 -4.66
CA LYS A 37 -0.33 2.34 -4.39
C LYS A 37 -0.56 0.84 -4.58
N VAL A 38 -1.17 0.20 -3.59
CA VAL A 38 -1.49 -1.24 -3.62
C VAL A 38 -2.90 -1.45 -3.08
N TYR A 39 -3.49 -2.61 -3.33
CA TYR A 39 -4.75 -2.97 -2.66
C TYR A 39 -4.52 -3.17 -1.17
N ASP A 40 -5.45 -2.66 -0.37
CA ASP A 40 -5.41 -2.75 1.10
C ASP A 40 -5.32 -4.19 1.58
N LYS A 41 -6.19 -5.06 1.05
CA LYS A 41 -6.19 -6.49 1.36
C LYS A 41 -4.84 -7.15 1.06
N LEU A 42 -4.19 -6.76 -0.03
CA LEU A 42 -2.88 -7.29 -0.39
C LEU A 42 -1.80 -6.80 0.59
N ALA A 43 -1.82 -5.51 0.93
CA ALA A 43 -0.91 -4.94 1.92
C ALA A 43 -1.03 -5.67 3.27
N TYR A 44 -2.26 -5.90 3.74
CA TYR A 44 -2.54 -6.68 4.94
C TYR A 44 -2.00 -8.12 4.86
N GLN A 45 -2.24 -8.82 3.75
CA GLN A 45 -1.79 -10.21 3.57
C GLN A 45 -0.27 -10.35 3.52
N MET A 46 0.41 -9.36 2.97
CA MET A 46 1.87 -9.36 2.82
C MET A 46 2.60 -8.74 4.01
N GLY A 47 1.88 -8.13 4.96
CA GLY A 47 2.47 -7.42 6.09
C GLY A 47 3.16 -6.11 5.68
N TRP A 48 2.67 -5.47 4.60
CA TRP A 48 3.17 -4.18 4.14
C TRP A 48 2.50 -3.05 4.92
N ASP A 49 3.13 -2.69 6.05
CA ASP A 49 2.72 -1.58 6.93
C ASP A 49 3.97 -0.81 7.39
N ALA A 50 3.79 0.31 8.09
CA ALA A 50 4.89 1.10 8.66
C ALA A 50 5.84 0.22 9.50
N GLY A 51 7.12 0.22 9.12
CA GLY A 51 8.16 -0.62 9.71
C GLY A 51 8.40 -1.94 8.98
N GLY A 52 7.51 -2.35 8.08
CA GLY A 52 7.69 -3.48 7.18
C GLY A 52 8.59 -3.17 5.99
N SER A 53 8.69 -4.13 5.08
CA SER A 53 9.53 -4.06 3.88
C SER A 53 8.79 -4.55 2.65
N ILE A 54 9.10 -3.98 1.49
CA ILE A 54 8.63 -4.45 0.19
C ILE A 54 9.80 -4.59 -0.78
N SER A 55 9.76 -5.58 -1.67
CA SER A 55 10.79 -5.79 -2.69
C SER A 55 10.49 -5.04 -3.98
N ASP A 56 11.50 -4.69 -4.77
CA ASP A 56 11.28 -4.13 -6.12
C ASP A 56 10.44 -5.07 -7.00
N GLU A 57 10.63 -6.39 -6.91
CA GLU A 57 9.84 -7.36 -7.66
C GLU A 57 8.34 -7.28 -7.30
N ASP A 58 8.03 -7.12 -6.02
CA ASP A 58 6.66 -6.92 -5.55
C ASP A 58 6.10 -5.57 -5.98
N ILE A 59 6.92 -4.50 -5.96
CA ILE A 59 6.52 -3.18 -6.45
C ILE A 59 6.18 -3.25 -7.94
N GLU A 60 7.00 -3.92 -8.76
CA GLU A 60 6.76 -4.10 -10.19
C GLU A 60 5.52 -4.96 -10.47
N LYS A 61 5.26 -5.95 -9.62
CA LYS A 61 4.16 -6.90 -9.79
C LYS A 61 2.81 -6.37 -9.32
N TYR A 62 2.78 -5.62 -8.23
CA TYR A 62 1.55 -5.26 -7.52
C TYR A 62 1.33 -3.76 -7.37
N GLY A 63 2.36 -2.93 -7.58
CA GLY A 63 2.24 -1.48 -7.57
C GLY A 63 1.34 -0.99 -8.72
N LYS A 64 0.51 0.01 -8.42
CA LYS A 64 -0.39 0.67 -9.37
C LYS A 64 -0.03 2.12 -9.60
#